data_AF-A0A522E1M8-F1
#
_entry.id   AF-A0A522E1M8-F1
#
_cell.length_a   1.000
_cell.length_b   1.000
_cell.length_c   1.000
_cell.angle_alpha   90.00
_cell.angle_beta   90.00
_cell.angle_gamma   90.00
#
_symmetry.space_group_name_H-M   'P 1'
#
loop_
_entity.id
_entity.type
_entity.pdbx_description
1 polymer ?
#
loop_
_entity_poly.entity_id
_entity_poly.type
_entity_poly.pdbx_seq_one_letter_code
_entity_poly.pdbx_strand_id
1 'polypeptide(L)' 'MKIKLSATFEGKCSICNSDTMVFRAGDEETKKVVTVCKDCSEKLKGKSLEQVVEEYGKLDSEPFKPGVRFEPGTKPN' A
#
# COMPACT_ATOMS: atom_id res chain seq x y z
N MET A 1 -8.67 -13.67 -3.48
CA MET A 1 -8.02 -12.39 -3.16
C MET A 1 -8.74 -11.78 -1.97
N LYS A 2 -8.00 -11.49 -0.89
CA LYS A 2 -8.50 -10.74 0.27
C LYS A 2 -7.78 -9.40 0.32
N ILE A 3 -8.39 -8.41 -0.33
CA ILE A 3 -7.88 -7.04 -0.33
C ILE A 3 -8.20 -6.37 1.00
N LYS A 4 -7.18 -5.90 1.70
CA LYS A 4 -7.28 -5.03 2.87
C LYS A 4 -6.92 -3.60 2.49
N LEU A 5 -7.76 -2.67 2.92
CA LEU A 5 -7.53 -1.23 2.78
C LEU A 5 -7.04 -0.69 4.14
N SER A 6 -5.97 0.08 4.10
CA SER A 6 -5.48 0.83 5.24
C SER A 6 -6.14 2.21 5.29
N ALA A 7 -6.04 2.90 6.43
CA ALA A 7 -6.41 4.31 6.53
C ALA A 7 -5.62 5.17 5.54
N THR A 8 -6.17 6.33 5.19
CA THR A 8 -5.46 7.37 4.43
C THR A 8 -4.37 8.00 5.29
N PHE A 9 -3.16 8.14 4.75
CA PHE A 9 -2.01 8.79 5.35
C PHE A 9 -1.28 9.66 4.30
N GLU A 10 -0.45 10.59 4.75
CA GLU A 10 0.42 11.35 3.85
C GLU A 10 1.59 10.49 3.38
N GLY A 11 1.78 10.40 2.06
CA GLY A 11 2.88 9.67 1.48
C GLY A 11 2.84 9.68 -0.04
N LYS A 12 3.75 8.91 -0.62
CA LYS A 12 3.96 8.91 -2.07
C LYS A 12 3.02 7.93 -2.77
N CYS A 13 2.28 8.42 -3.76
CA CYS A 13 1.44 7.57 -4.59
C CYS A 13 2.30 6.70 -5.52
N SER A 14 2.05 5.39 -5.56
CA SER A 14 2.75 4.46 -6.45
C SER A 14 2.44 4.68 -7.94
N ILE A 15 1.32 5.34 -8.24
CA ILE A 15 0.83 5.56 -9.61
C ILE A 15 1.40 6.87 -10.18
N CYS A 16 1.09 8.00 -9.54
CA CYS A 16 1.53 9.32 -10.01
C CYS A 16 2.83 9.81 -9.38
N ASN A 17 3.44 9.06 -8.46
CA ASN A 17 4.67 9.45 -7.75
C ASN A 17 4.59 10.81 -7.03
N SER A 18 3.39 11.34 -6.79
CA SER A 18 3.17 12.58 -6.04
C SER A 18 3.04 12.29 -4.55
N ASP A 19 3.63 13.15 -3.72
CA ASP A 19 3.47 13.15 -2.27
C ASP A 19 2.18 13.88 -1.89
N THR A 20 1.21 13.14 -1.37
CA THR A 20 -0.12 13.65 -1.01
C THR A 20 -0.84 12.68 -0.06
N MET A 21 -2.12 12.90 0.23
CA MET A 21 -2.93 11.92 0.96
C MET A 21 -3.19 10.70 0.09
N VAL A 22 -2.65 9.56 0.53
CA VAL A 22 -2.72 8.26 -0.11
C VAL A 22 -3.30 7.22 0.85
N PHE A 23 -3.84 6.14 0.33
CA PHE A 23 -4.19 4.95 1.11
C PHE A 23 -3.44 3.74 0.57
N ARG A 24 -3.12 2.80 1.46
CA ARG A 24 -2.49 1.54 1.09
C ARG A 24 -3.56 0.46 0.92
N ALA A 25 -3.66 -0.10 -0.28
CA ALA A 25 -4.42 -1.31 -0.55
C ALA A 25 -3.44 -2.48 -0.65
N GLY A 26 -3.72 -3.59 0.02
CA GLY A 26 -2.87 -4.76 -0.04
C GLY A 26 -3.67 -6.04 -0.11
N ASP A 27 -3.19 -7.02 -0.86
CA ASP A 27 -3.75 -8.36 -0.89
C ASP A 27 -3.02 -9.26 0.12
N GLU A 28 -3.78 -9.86 1.04
CA GLU A 28 -3.22 -10.69 2.10
C GLU A 28 -2.63 -12.02 1.60
N GLU A 29 -3.18 -12.56 0.50
CA GLU A 29 -2.77 -13.86 -0.07
C GLU A 29 -1.46 -13.74 -0.86
N THR A 30 -1.36 -12.74 -1.71
CA THR A 30 -0.19 -12.50 -2.58
C THR A 30 0.85 -11.59 -1.95
N LYS A 31 0.53 -10.97 -0.81
CA LYS A 31 1.35 -9.93 -0.14
C LYS A 31 1.71 -8.75 -1.05
N LYS A 32 0.91 -8.50 -2.08
CA LYS A 32 1.07 -7.32 -2.93
C LYS A 32 0.45 -6.11 -2.25
N VAL A 33 1.14 -4.98 -2.32
CA VAL A 33 0.65 -3.70 -1.78
C VAL A 33 0.82 -2.58 -2.79
N VAL A 34 -0.13 -1.66 -2.80
CA VAL A 34 -0.12 -0.46 -3.63
C VAL A 34 -0.56 0.73 -2.80
N THR A 35 0.11 1.87 -3.00
CA THR A 35 -0.28 3.14 -2.37
C THR A 35 -0.90 4.05 -3.42
N VAL A 36 -2.15 4.47 -3.20
CA VAL A 36 -2.94 5.21 -4.21
C VAL A 36 -3.43 6.51 -3.59
N CYS A 37 -3.26 7.64 -4.30
CA CYS A 37 -3.80 8.92 -3.87
C CYS A 37 -5.30 9.02 -4.19
N LYS A 38 -5.99 9.93 -3.51
CA LYS A 38 -7.42 10.18 -3.77
C LYS A 38 -7.71 10.46 -5.25
N ASP A 39 -6.88 11.28 -5.91
CA ASP A 39 -7.05 11.63 -7.34
C ASP A 39 -6.93 10.41 -8.27
N CYS A 40 -5.89 9.60 -8.10
CA CYS A 40 -5.73 8.36 -8.84
C CYS A 40 -6.85 7.37 -8.51
N SER A 41 -7.29 7.30 -7.25
CA SER A 41 -8.40 6.44 -6.85
C SER A 41 -9.72 6.85 -7.50
N GLU A 42 -9.96 8.14 -7.71
CA GLU A 42 -11.16 8.60 -8.43
C GLU A 42 -11.09 8.26 -9.91
N LYS A 43 -9.91 8.37 -10.54
CA LYS A 43 -9.68 7.90 -11.91
C LYS A 43 -9.84 6.38 -12.05
N LEU A 44 -9.58 5.66 -10.97
CA LEU A 44 -9.67 4.20 -10.89
C LEU A 44 -11.04 3.70 -10.39
N LYS A 45 -12.03 4.56 -10.11
CA LYS A 45 -13.38 4.14 -9.67
C LYS A 45 -14.07 3.13 -10.61
N GLY A 46 -13.61 3.01 -11.85
CA GLY A 46 -14.08 2.01 -12.82
C GLY A 46 -13.25 0.71 -12.89
N LYS A 47 -12.09 0.63 -12.21
CA LYS A 47 -11.27 -0.58 -12.10
C LYS A 47 -11.45 -1.22 -10.72
N SER A 48 -11.51 -2.54 -10.66
CA SER A 48 -11.50 -3.26 -9.39
C SER A 48 -10.18 -3.04 -8.65
N LEU A 49 -10.23 -2.85 -7.33
CA LEU A 49 -9.04 -2.72 -6.48
C LEU A 49 -8.07 -3.90 -6.66
N GLU A 50 -8.59 -5.09 -6.96
CA GLU A 50 -7.83 -6.29 -7.30
C GLU A 50 -6.91 -6.07 -8.50
N GLN A 51 -7.43 -5.51 -9.59
CA GLN A 51 -6.62 -5.17 -10.76
C GLN A 51 -5.58 -4.11 -10.45
N VAL A 52 -5.91 -3.13 -9.61
CA VAL A 52 -4.96 -2.08 -9.22
C VAL A 52 -3.81 -2.66 -8.40
N VAL A 53 -4.11 -3.56 -7.46
CA VAL A 53 -3.09 -4.27 -6.66
C VAL A 53 -2.30 -5.25 -7.53
N GLU A 54 -2.89 -5.82 -8.58
CA GLU A 54 -2.17 -6.72 -9.49
C GLU A 54 -1.23 -5.96 -10.44
N GLU A 55 -1.71 -4.84 -11.00
CA GLU A 55 -1.05 -4.01 -12.03
C GLU A 55 0.01 -3.08 -11.43
N TYR A 56 -0.30 -2.44 -10.28
CA TYR A 56 0.58 -1.48 -9.62
C TYR A 56 1.11 -1.96 -8.27
N GLY A 57 0.53 -3.04 -7.72
CA GLY A 57 0.97 -3.56 -6.44
C GLY A 57 2.35 -4.18 -6.57
N LYS A 58 3.23 -3.73 -5.69
CA LYS A 58 4.56 -4.29 -5.56
C LYS A 58 4.47 -5.42 -4.55
N LEU A 59 5.21 -6.51 -4.81
CA LEU A 59 5.36 -7.57 -3.84
C LEU A 59 6.06 -6.95 -2.62
N ASP A 60 5.36 -6.87 -1.49
CA ASP A 60 5.99 -6.56 -0.20
C ASP A 60 6.82 -7.81 0.14
N SER A 61 8.05 -7.87 -0.37
CA SER A 61 8.99 -8.95 -0.07
C SER A 61 9.52 -8.86 1.36
N GLU A 62 9.20 -7.76 2.05
CA GLU A 62 9.25 -7.67 3.50
C GLU A 62 7.99 -8.33 4.08
N PRO A 63 8.10 -9.24 5.06
CA PRO A 63 6.93 -9.86 5.65
C PRO A 63 6.01 -8.75 6.17
N PHE A 64 4.76 -8.75 5.73
CA PHE A 64 3.67 -7.91 6.26
C PHE A 64 3.70 -8.00 7.79
N LYS A 65 4.44 -7.10 8.45
CA LYS A 65 4.54 -7.07 9.90
C LYS A 65 3.25 -6.41 10.38
N PRO A 66 2.33 -7.13 11.03
CA PRO A 66 1.28 -6.45 11.79
C PRO A 66 1.99 -5.45 12.73
N GLY A 67 1.58 -4.19 12.67
CA GLY A 67 2.33 -3.02 13.16
C GLY A 67 3.33 -3.33 14.27
N VAL A 68 4.63 -3.35 13.91
CA VAL A 68 5.68 -3.33 14.92
C VAL A 68 5.58 -1.98 15.61
N ARG A 69 5.12 -2.01 16.86
CA ARG A 69 5.44 -0.99 17.84
C ARG A 69 6.97 -0.85 17.80
N PHE A 70 7.46 0.29 17.32
CA PHE A 70 8.88 0.61 17.38
C PHE A 70 9.29 0.58 18.86
N GLU A 71 10.01 -0.46 19.28
CA GLU A 71 10.93 -0.30 20.41
C GLU A 71 12.26 0.19 19.83
N PRO A 72 12.72 1.39 20.22
CA PRO A 72 13.96 1.93 19.70
C PRO A 72 15.15 1.19 20.32
N GLY A 73 15.94 0.55 19.46
CA GLY A 73 17.33 0.23 19.76
C GLY A 73 17.63 -1.26 19.76
N THR A 74 18.34 -1.71 18.73
CA THR A 74 19.60 -2.45 18.90
C THR A 74 20.37 -2.34 17.59
N LYS A 75 21.52 -1.67 17.64
CA LYS A 75 22.52 -1.59 16.57
C LYS A 75 23.31 -2.91 16.60
N PRO A 76 23.56 -3.60 15.48
CA PRO A 76 24.45 -4.76 15.49
C PRO A 76 25.89 -4.29 15.72
N ASN A 77 26.58 -4.94 16.65
CA ASN A 77 28.03 -4.90 16.82
C ASN A 77 28.56 -6.27 16.38
#